data_AF-A0A559T3E5-F1
#
_entry.id   AF-A0A559T3E5-F1
#
_cell.length_a   1.000
_cell.length_b   1.000
_cell.length_c   1.000
_cell.angle_alpha   90.00
_cell.angle_beta   90.00
_cell.angle_gamma   90.00
#
_symmetry.space_group_name_H-M   'P 1'
#
loop_
_entity.id
_entity.type
_entity.pdbx_description
1 polymer ?
#
loop_
_entity_poly.entity_id
_entity_poly.type
_entity_poly.pdbx_seq_one_letter_code
_entity_poly.pdbx_strand_id
1 'polypeptide(L)'
;MVSKPHSRIRLSREERYEQLVETAWKIIHEEGTEALTLGHLAERSGVTKPVVYDHFTNRSGLFAALYQEFDQRQNALMDEAIQKSKPELEALANVIATSYIECVLLQGREMPSVIAALAGTPELEKIRNDCAIVFAEKCRKIFTPFRHDKSLHDAALWAMIGAAEGLSYATTCHVITASQAKDELFRVIVSMVQRHHDPS
;
A
#
# COMPACT_ATOMS: atom_id res chain seq x y z
N MET A 1 -3.46 -52.09 -8.60
CA MET A 1 -3.92 -50.81 -8.01
C MET A 1 -3.86 -49.76 -9.10
N VAL A 2 -5.02 -49.26 -9.56
CA VAL A 2 -5.09 -48.22 -10.60
C VAL A 2 -5.05 -46.86 -9.91
N SER A 3 -4.00 -46.08 -10.14
CA SER A 3 -3.89 -44.71 -9.66
C SER A 3 -4.94 -43.84 -10.33
N LYS A 4 -5.82 -43.21 -9.53
CA LYS A 4 -6.81 -42.25 -10.03
C LYS A 4 -6.07 -41.03 -10.60
N PRO A 5 -6.41 -40.56 -11.82
CA PRO A 5 -5.87 -39.31 -12.31
C PRO A 5 -6.39 -38.17 -11.44
N HIS A 6 -5.49 -37.44 -10.78
CA HIS A 6 -5.83 -36.15 -10.18
C HIS A 6 -6.23 -35.23 -11.32
N SER A 7 -7.54 -34.99 -11.51
CA SER A 7 -8.01 -33.92 -12.37
C SER A 7 -7.42 -32.62 -11.83
N ARG A 8 -6.42 -32.06 -12.52
CA ARG A 8 -5.93 -30.71 -12.23
C ARG A 8 -7.12 -29.78 -12.39
N ILE A 9 -7.71 -29.36 -11.27
CA ILE A 9 -8.77 -28.36 -11.25
C ILE A 9 -8.18 -27.13 -11.95
N ARG A 10 -8.85 -26.68 -13.01
CA ARG A 10 -8.42 -25.51 -13.76
C ARG A 10 -8.79 -24.28 -12.94
N LEU A 11 -7.79 -23.68 -12.28
CA LEU A 11 -7.97 -22.42 -11.57
C LEU A 11 -8.54 -21.35 -12.51
N SER A 12 -9.38 -20.47 -11.97
CA SER A 12 -9.78 -19.22 -12.62
C SER A 12 -8.55 -18.32 -12.85
N ARG A 13 -8.75 -17.23 -13.59
CA ARG A 13 -7.68 -16.25 -13.81
C ARG A 13 -7.31 -15.56 -12.49
N GLU A 14 -8.29 -15.23 -11.65
CA GLU A 14 -8.08 -14.61 -10.34
C GLU A 14 -7.33 -15.56 -9.39
N GLU A 15 -7.80 -16.82 -9.25
CA GLU A 15 -7.14 -17.83 -8.41
C GLU A 15 -5.70 -18.10 -8.87
N ARG A 16 -5.45 -18.04 -10.19
CA ARG A 16 -4.10 -18.14 -10.74
C ARG A 16 -3.24 -16.95 -10.33
N TYR A 17 -3.78 -15.74 -10.43
CA TYR A 17 -3.07 -14.53 -10.04
C TYR A 17 -2.68 -14.57 -8.56
N GLU A 18 -3.62 -14.94 -7.68
CA GLU A 18 -3.36 -15.09 -6.23
C GLU A 18 -2.25 -16.10 -5.94
N GLN A 19 -2.29 -17.28 -6.59
CA GLN A 19 -1.25 -18.29 -6.47
C GLN A 19 0.14 -17.75 -6.88
N LEU A 20 0.21 -17.00 -7.98
CA LEU A 20 1.45 -16.42 -8.48
C LEU A 20 2.00 -15.36 -7.52
N VAL A 21 1.14 -14.49 -6.99
CA VAL A 21 1.54 -13.48 -6.00
C VAL A 21 2.02 -14.14 -4.70
N GLU A 22 1.31 -15.15 -4.20
CA GLU A 22 1.72 -15.89 -3.00
C GLU A 22 3.09 -16.57 -3.21
N THR A 23 3.30 -17.18 -4.38
CA THR A 23 4.58 -17.83 -4.71
C THR A 23 5.70 -16.81 -4.85
N ALA A 24 5.43 -15.64 -5.43
CA ALA A 24 6.40 -14.55 -5.53
C ALA A 24 6.83 -14.04 -4.14
N TRP A 25 5.89 -13.89 -3.19
CA TRP A 25 6.23 -13.54 -1.81
C TRP A 25 7.11 -14.61 -1.14
N LYS A 26 6.83 -15.90 -1.36
CA LYS A 26 7.67 -17.00 -0.84
C LYS A 26 9.09 -16.95 -1.41
N ILE A 27 9.24 -16.70 -2.72
CA ILE A 27 10.56 -16.54 -3.34
C ILE A 27 11.31 -15.37 -2.71
N ILE A 28 10.67 -14.21 -2.54
CA ILE A 28 11.32 -13.05 -1.92
C ILE A 28 11.76 -13.37 -0.49
N HIS A 29 10.90 -14.05 0.28
CA HIS A 29 11.18 -14.40 1.66
C HIS A 29 12.33 -15.41 1.80
N GLU A 30 12.38 -16.42 0.93
CA GLU A 30 13.35 -17.52 1.00
C GLU A 30 14.68 -17.21 0.28
N GLU A 31 14.61 -16.51 -0.84
CA GLU A 31 15.73 -16.36 -1.80
C GLU A 31 16.07 -14.89 -2.12
N GLY A 32 15.23 -13.93 -1.70
CA GLY A 32 15.41 -12.51 -1.97
C GLY A 32 14.85 -12.04 -3.31
N THR A 33 14.81 -10.72 -3.51
CA THR A 33 14.22 -10.08 -4.70
C THR A 33 15.01 -10.34 -5.99
N GLU A 34 16.31 -10.65 -5.90
CA GLU A 34 17.12 -10.99 -7.08
C GLU A 34 16.74 -12.33 -7.73
N ALA A 35 16.31 -13.30 -6.93
CA ALA A 35 15.80 -14.58 -7.43
C ALA A 35 14.45 -14.43 -8.14
N LEU A 36 13.68 -13.37 -7.83
CA LEU A 36 12.36 -13.16 -8.40
C LEU A 36 12.43 -12.70 -9.86
N THR A 37 12.33 -13.68 -10.75
CA THR A 37 12.15 -13.49 -12.20
C THR A 37 10.87 -14.19 -12.66
N LEU A 38 10.29 -13.78 -13.80
CA LEU A 38 9.09 -14.42 -14.36
C LEU A 38 9.32 -15.91 -14.65
N GLY A 39 10.54 -16.27 -15.09
CA GLY A 39 10.92 -17.65 -15.35
C GLY A 39 10.98 -18.48 -14.06
N HIS A 40 11.65 -17.98 -13.04
CA HIS A 40 11.76 -18.65 -11.76
C HIS A 40 10.39 -18.75 -11.06
N LEU A 41 9.55 -17.71 -11.17
CA LEU A 41 8.17 -17.75 -10.69
C LEU A 41 7.36 -18.85 -11.38
N ALA A 42 7.50 -19.01 -12.70
CA ALA A 42 6.80 -20.07 -13.44
C ALA A 42 7.21 -21.46 -12.96
N GLU A 43 8.52 -21.68 -12.79
CA GLU A 43 9.10 -22.93 -12.29
C GLU A 43 8.61 -23.24 -10.87
N ARG A 44 8.73 -22.30 -9.94
CA ARG A 44 8.27 -22.44 -8.54
C ARG A 44 6.76 -22.65 -8.43
N SER A 45 5.97 -22.05 -9.33
CA SER A 45 4.51 -22.16 -9.31
C SER A 45 3.97 -23.40 -10.04
N GLY A 46 4.83 -24.19 -10.71
CA GLY A 46 4.43 -25.36 -11.49
C GLY A 46 3.55 -25.02 -12.70
N VAL A 47 3.77 -23.85 -13.31
CA VAL A 47 3.06 -23.36 -14.50
C VAL A 47 4.03 -23.11 -15.65
N THR A 48 3.50 -23.00 -16.87
CA THR A 48 4.33 -22.66 -18.03
C THR A 48 4.67 -21.17 -18.03
N LYS A 49 5.81 -20.80 -18.62
CA LYS A 49 6.20 -19.39 -18.76
C LYS A 49 5.07 -18.51 -19.35
N PRO A 50 4.40 -18.87 -20.47
CA PRO A 50 3.32 -18.07 -21.03
C PRO A 50 2.23 -17.67 -20.02
N VAL A 51 1.85 -18.58 -19.11
CA VAL A 51 0.86 -18.27 -18.07
C VAL A 51 1.31 -17.11 -17.19
N VAL A 52 2.58 -17.04 -16.82
CA VAL A 52 3.10 -15.93 -16.01
C VAL A 52 3.15 -14.63 -16.82
N TYR A 53 3.54 -14.70 -18.09
CA TYR A 53 3.57 -13.51 -18.98
C TYR A 53 2.17 -12.96 -19.30
N ASP A 54 1.12 -13.78 -19.23
CA ASP A 54 -0.29 -13.33 -19.35
C ASP A 54 -0.75 -12.48 -18.15
N HIS A 55 -0.05 -12.60 -17.00
CA HIS A 55 -0.33 -11.84 -15.79
C HIS A 55 0.63 -10.66 -15.58
N PHE A 56 1.91 -10.83 -15.91
CA PHE A 56 2.94 -9.84 -15.64
C PHE A 56 3.77 -9.56 -16.89
N THR A 57 3.76 -8.31 -17.34
CA THR A 57 4.45 -7.89 -18.58
C THR A 57 5.97 -8.06 -18.49
N ASN A 58 6.56 -7.69 -17.35
CA ASN A 58 8.01 -7.74 -17.12
C ASN A 58 8.29 -7.87 -15.61
N ARG A 59 9.58 -7.94 -15.22
CA ARG A 59 9.99 -8.07 -13.81
C ARG A 59 9.51 -6.90 -12.96
N SER A 60 9.61 -5.66 -13.45
CA SER A 60 9.06 -4.48 -12.77
C SER A 60 7.55 -4.55 -12.62
N GLY A 61 6.82 -5.04 -13.63
CA GLY A 61 5.39 -5.29 -13.59
C GLY A 61 4.98 -6.33 -12.55
N LEU A 62 5.82 -7.35 -12.32
CA LEU A 62 5.63 -8.30 -11.23
C LEU A 62 5.81 -7.64 -9.86
N PHE A 63 6.89 -6.88 -9.65
CA PHE A 63 7.09 -6.15 -8.39
C PHE A 63 6.00 -5.09 -8.14
N ALA A 64 5.55 -4.42 -9.19
CA ALA A 64 4.43 -3.48 -9.15
C ALA A 64 3.15 -4.16 -8.63
N ALA A 65 2.85 -5.36 -9.12
CA ALA A 65 1.71 -6.13 -8.66
C ALA A 65 1.82 -6.52 -7.17
N LEU A 66 3.02 -6.87 -6.71
CA LEU A 66 3.28 -7.16 -5.30
C LEU A 66 3.07 -5.92 -4.41
N TYR A 67 3.55 -4.75 -4.85
CA TYR A 67 3.31 -3.50 -4.15
C TYR A 67 1.81 -3.20 -4.05
N GLN A 68 1.08 -3.29 -5.17
CA GLN A 68 -0.36 -3.02 -5.20
C GLN A 68 -1.14 -3.96 -4.29
N GLU A 69 -0.77 -5.23 -4.26
CA GLU A 69 -1.39 -6.22 -3.39
C GLU A 69 -1.16 -5.90 -1.91
N PHE A 70 0.05 -5.49 -1.55
CA PHE A 70 0.35 -5.04 -0.20
C PHE A 70 -0.43 -3.77 0.17
N ASP A 71 -0.44 -2.76 -0.70
CA ASP A 71 -1.19 -1.51 -0.48
C ASP A 71 -2.68 -1.78 -0.25
N GLN A 72 -3.27 -2.70 -1.02
CA GLN A 72 -4.66 -3.13 -0.83
C GLN A 72 -4.90 -3.78 0.54
N ARG A 73 -4.02 -4.69 0.98
CA ARG A 73 -4.11 -5.29 2.32
C ARG A 73 -4.03 -4.24 3.43
N GLN A 74 -3.09 -3.30 3.33
CA GLN A 74 -2.92 -2.25 4.33
C GLN A 74 -4.10 -1.28 4.34
N ASN A 75 -4.61 -0.91 3.16
CA ASN A 75 -5.81 -0.09 3.04
C ASN A 75 -7.03 -0.74 3.69
N ALA A 76 -7.21 -2.06 3.53
CA ALA A 76 -8.30 -2.79 4.16
C ALA A 76 -8.21 -2.79 5.70
N LEU A 77 -7.00 -2.98 6.26
CA LEU A 77 -6.77 -2.90 7.71
C LEU A 77 -7.07 -1.50 8.26
N MET A 78 -6.67 -0.46 7.54
CA MET A 78 -6.98 0.93 7.91
C MET A 78 -8.50 1.19 7.84
N ASP A 79 -9.18 0.70 6.82
CA ASP A 79 -10.64 0.86 6.69
C ASP A 79 -11.39 0.15 7.83
N GLU A 80 -10.93 -1.03 8.24
CA GLU A 80 -11.47 -1.73 9.40
C GLU A 80 -11.25 -0.94 10.70
N ALA A 81 -10.06 -0.37 10.89
CA ALA A 81 -9.74 0.46 12.05
C ALA A 81 -10.60 1.74 12.09
N ILE A 82 -10.84 2.37 10.93
CA ILE A 82 -11.73 3.53 10.79
C ILE A 82 -13.17 3.15 11.17
N GLN A 83 -13.67 2.01 10.70
CA GLN A 83 -15.03 1.55 11.02
C GLN A 83 -15.23 1.26 12.51
N LYS A 84 -14.19 0.81 13.21
CA LYS A 84 -14.21 0.56 14.65
C LYS A 84 -14.01 1.83 15.48
N SER A 85 -13.59 2.93 14.86
CA SER A 85 -13.36 4.21 15.53
C SER A 85 -14.66 4.95 15.83
N LYS A 86 -14.61 5.86 16.81
CA LYS A 86 -15.65 6.86 16.99
C LYS A 86 -15.68 7.80 15.77
N PRO A 87 -16.88 8.26 15.33
CA PRO A 87 -17.03 9.22 14.23
C PRO A 87 -16.72 10.65 14.71
N GLU A 88 -15.57 10.84 15.35
CA GLU A 88 -15.07 12.09 15.89
C GLU A 88 -13.76 12.45 15.18
N LEU A 89 -13.52 13.74 14.94
CA LEU A 89 -12.37 14.21 14.16
C LEU A 89 -11.06 13.66 14.72
N GLU A 90 -10.84 13.81 16.02
CA GLU A 90 -9.62 13.43 16.70
C GLU A 90 -9.43 11.91 16.69
N ALA A 91 -10.50 11.14 16.89
CA ALA A 91 -10.43 9.68 16.85
C ALA A 91 -10.04 9.18 15.45
N LEU A 92 -10.69 9.70 14.40
CA LEU A 92 -10.39 9.34 13.02
C LEU A 92 -9.00 9.82 12.57
N ALA A 93 -8.60 11.03 12.95
CA ALA A 93 -7.26 11.55 12.69
C ALA A 93 -6.17 10.68 13.34
N ASN A 94 -6.40 10.22 14.57
CA ASN A 94 -5.45 9.35 15.27
C ASN A 94 -5.33 7.98 14.59
N VAL A 95 -6.46 7.39 14.15
CA VAL A 95 -6.44 6.14 13.40
C VAL A 95 -5.67 6.29 12.11
N ILE A 96 -5.95 7.33 11.31
CA ILE A 96 -5.23 7.55 10.05
C ILE A 96 -3.73 7.78 10.29
N ALA A 97 -3.37 8.64 11.24
CA ALA A 97 -1.96 8.90 11.55
C ALA A 97 -1.23 7.63 12.00
N THR A 98 -1.85 6.85 12.88
CA THR A 98 -1.29 5.59 13.38
C THR A 98 -1.15 4.58 12.26
N SER A 99 -2.22 4.30 11.50
CA SER A 99 -2.20 3.31 10.42
C SER A 99 -1.21 3.67 9.32
N TYR A 100 -1.07 4.95 8.95
CA TYR A 100 -0.12 5.36 7.91
C TYR A 100 1.33 5.16 8.36
N ILE A 101 1.70 5.66 9.55
CA ILE A 101 3.06 5.51 10.07
C ILE A 101 3.39 4.05 10.35
N GLU A 102 2.47 3.29 10.94
CA GLU A 102 2.69 1.86 11.22
C GLU A 102 2.79 1.03 9.95
N CYS A 103 2.03 1.35 8.90
CA CYS A 103 2.16 0.69 7.60
C CYS A 103 3.61 0.75 7.12
N VAL A 104 4.25 1.93 7.16
CA VAL A 104 5.65 2.07 6.73
C VAL A 104 6.64 1.34 7.64
N LEU A 105 6.34 1.24 8.93
CA LEU A 105 7.24 0.58 9.90
C LEU A 105 7.08 -0.93 9.98
N LEU A 106 5.88 -1.45 9.77
CA LEU A 106 5.51 -2.86 9.89
C LEU A 106 5.62 -3.61 8.55
N GLN A 107 6.15 -2.97 7.51
CA GLN A 107 6.30 -3.46 6.14
C GLN A 107 7.14 -4.75 5.97
N GLY A 108 7.57 -5.39 7.07
CA GLY A 108 8.40 -6.58 7.04
C GLY A 108 9.79 -6.31 6.46
N ARG A 109 10.51 -7.39 6.12
CA ARG A 109 11.80 -7.26 5.42
C ARG A 109 11.61 -7.17 3.91
N GLU A 110 10.48 -7.64 3.42
CA GLU A 110 10.24 -7.91 2.01
C GLU A 110 9.80 -6.66 1.24
N MET A 111 8.94 -5.80 1.82
CA MET A 111 8.45 -4.61 1.11
C MET A 111 9.54 -3.58 0.80
N PRO A 112 10.48 -3.25 1.73
CA PRO A 112 11.58 -2.35 1.40
C PRO A 112 12.41 -2.85 0.21
N SER A 113 12.61 -4.17 0.09
CA SER A 113 13.31 -4.77 -1.06
C SER A 113 12.51 -4.67 -2.36
N VAL A 114 11.18 -4.81 -2.31
CA VAL A 114 10.29 -4.61 -3.46
C VAL A 114 10.35 -3.15 -3.94
N ILE A 115 10.28 -2.19 -3.01
CA ILE A 115 10.41 -0.76 -3.31
C ILE A 115 11.77 -0.46 -3.93
N ALA A 116 12.85 -1.03 -3.37
CA ALA A 116 14.20 -0.88 -3.91
C ALA A 116 14.33 -1.46 -5.33
N ALA A 117 13.71 -2.62 -5.61
CA ALA A 117 13.70 -3.24 -6.94
C ALA A 117 12.92 -2.42 -7.98
N LEU A 118 11.98 -1.59 -7.53
CA LEU A 118 11.19 -0.67 -8.34
C LEU A 118 11.79 0.75 -8.41
N ALA A 119 12.86 1.04 -7.68
CA ALA A 119 13.41 2.38 -7.59
C ALA A 119 13.87 2.88 -8.97
N GLY A 120 13.38 4.05 -9.37
CA GLY A 120 13.69 4.67 -10.66
C GLY A 120 12.90 4.10 -11.85
N THR A 121 11.93 3.22 -11.63
CA THR A 121 11.03 2.75 -12.71
C THR A 121 9.74 3.57 -12.75
N PRO A 122 9.13 3.75 -13.95
CA PRO A 122 7.86 4.48 -14.09
C PRO A 122 6.69 3.76 -13.41
N GLU A 123 6.78 2.44 -13.21
CA GLU A 123 5.76 1.68 -12.49
C GLU A 123 5.65 2.13 -11.03
N LEU A 124 6.78 2.38 -10.35
CA LEU A 124 6.74 2.86 -8.96
C LEU A 124 6.09 4.24 -8.86
N GLU A 125 6.48 5.16 -9.72
CA GLU A 125 5.94 6.53 -9.74
C GLU A 125 4.44 6.50 -9.97
N LYS A 126 3.98 5.70 -10.94
CA LYS A 126 2.57 5.52 -11.22
C LYS A 126 1.82 4.97 -10.01
N ILE A 127 2.32 3.90 -9.39
CA ILE A 127 1.67 3.27 -8.23
C ILE A 127 1.59 4.23 -7.05
N ARG A 128 2.68 4.94 -6.74
CA ARG A 128 2.68 5.95 -5.66
C ARG A 128 1.64 7.04 -5.91
N ASN A 129 1.55 7.54 -7.14
CA ASN A 129 0.54 8.53 -7.52
C ASN A 129 -0.89 7.98 -7.39
N ASP A 130 -1.14 6.77 -7.89
CA ASP A 130 -2.45 6.13 -7.82
C ASP A 130 -2.87 5.89 -6.35
N CYS A 131 -1.96 5.39 -5.50
CA CYS A 131 -2.19 5.22 -4.07
C CYS A 131 -2.45 6.55 -3.35
N ALA A 132 -1.68 7.60 -3.67
CA ALA A 132 -1.88 8.94 -3.10
C ALA A 132 -3.25 9.52 -3.47
N ILE A 133 -3.70 9.34 -4.72
CA ILE A 133 -5.04 9.78 -5.17
C ILE A 133 -6.14 9.05 -4.40
N VAL A 134 -6.05 7.73 -4.31
CA VAL A 134 -7.05 6.91 -3.59
C VAL A 134 -7.11 7.30 -2.11
N PHE A 135 -5.94 7.50 -1.48
CA PHE A 135 -5.86 7.91 -0.09
C PHE A 135 -6.35 9.34 0.15
N ALA A 136 -6.07 10.27 -0.76
CA ALA A 136 -6.59 11.64 -0.71
C ALA A 136 -8.12 11.65 -0.75
N GLU A 137 -8.74 10.86 -1.65
CA GLU A 137 -10.19 10.75 -1.75
C GLU A 137 -10.82 10.09 -0.52
N LYS A 138 -10.15 9.10 0.07
CA LYS A 138 -10.55 8.51 1.36
C LYS A 138 -10.57 9.58 2.45
N CYS A 139 -9.48 10.32 2.61
CA CYS A 139 -9.36 11.40 3.59
C CYS A 139 -10.40 12.51 3.35
N ARG A 140 -10.65 12.89 2.08
CA ARG A 140 -11.69 13.85 1.71
C ARG A 140 -13.05 13.41 2.25
N LYS A 141 -13.45 12.17 1.99
CA LYS A 141 -14.76 11.64 2.43
C LYS A 141 -14.88 11.61 3.95
N ILE A 142 -13.81 11.22 4.63
CA ILE A 142 -13.78 11.11 6.10
C ILE A 142 -13.86 12.50 6.75
N PHE A 143 -13.11 13.48 6.23
CA PHE A 143 -12.92 14.74 6.93
C PHE A 143 -13.83 15.89 6.50
N THR A 144 -14.40 15.83 5.28
CA THR A 144 -15.35 16.85 4.79
C THR A 144 -16.53 17.09 5.76
N PRO A 145 -17.14 16.07 6.40
CA PRO A 145 -18.22 16.29 7.37
C PRO A 145 -17.85 17.17 8.57
N PHE A 146 -16.58 17.19 8.98
CA PHE A 146 -16.10 17.99 10.11
C PHE A 146 -15.76 19.44 9.74
N ARG A 147 -15.78 19.78 8.45
CA ARG A 147 -15.53 21.15 7.99
C ARG A 147 -16.81 21.99 7.96
N HIS A 148 -16.65 23.27 8.29
CA HIS A 148 -17.75 24.24 8.24
C HIS A 148 -18.17 24.55 6.79
N ASP A 149 -17.20 24.69 5.88
CA ASP A 149 -17.41 24.98 4.45
C ASP A 149 -17.74 23.73 3.61
N LYS A 150 -17.75 22.54 4.22
CA LYS A 150 -17.97 21.23 3.57
C LYS A 150 -17.11 21.02 2.32
N SER A 151 -15.93 21.61 2.27
CA SER A 151 -14.99 21.47 1.15
C SER A 151 -13.57 21.25 1.65
N LEU A 152 -12.83 20.35 1.02
CA LEU A 152 -11.43 20.11 1.32
C LEU A 152 -10.65 20.10 0.00
N HIS A 153 -9.76 21.07 -0.21
CA HIS A 153 -9.07 21.25 -1.49
C HIS A 153 -7.94 20.24 -1.66
N ASP A 154 -7.63 19.90 -2.91
CA ASP A 154 -6.57 18.95 -3.27
C ASP A 154 -5.22 19.37 -2.66
N ALA A 155 -4.87 20.65 -2.72
CA ALA A 155 -3.63 21.16 -2.15
C ALA A 155 -3.47 20.86 -0.65
N ALA A 156 -4.57 20.90 0.12
CA ALA A 156 -4.55 20.60 1.55
C ALA A 156 -4.32 19.10 1.80
N LEU A 157 -4.99 18.25 1.02
CA LEU A 157 -4.84 16.79 1.08
C LEU A 157 -3.42 16.36 0.67
N TRP A 158 -2.89 16.90 -0.42
CA TRP A 158 -1.53 16.62 -0.88
C TRP A 158 -0.47 17.13 0.09
N ALA A 159 -0.71 18.27 0.77
CA ALA A 159 0.18 18.73 1.84
C ALA A 159 0.20 17.76 3.04
N MET A 160 -0.97 17.21 3.43
CA MET A 160 -1.06 16.20 4.47
C MET A 160 -0.35 14.90 4.06
N ILE A 161 -0.54 14.43 2.83
CA ILE A 161 0.13 13.24 2.29
C ILE A 161 1.65 13.45 2.27
N GLY A 162 2.13 14.59 1.77
CA GLY A 162 3.56 14.90 1.78
C GLY A 162 4.15 14.95 3.19
N ALA A 163 3.40 15.47 4.17
CA ALA A 163 3.81 15.39 5.57
C ALA A 163 3.87 13.94 6.07
N ALA A 164 2.88 13.11 5.74
CA ALA A 164 2.86 11.70 6.10
C ALA A 164 4.06 10.93 5.52
N GLU A 165 4.38 11.15 4.23
CA GLU A 165 5.54 10.57 3.56
C GLU A 165 6.85 11.05 4.21
N GLY A 166 6.99 12.35 4.45
CA GLY A 166 8.19 12.94 5.07
C GLY A 166 8.43 12.44 6.50
N LEU A 167 7.37 12.36 7.31
CA LEU A 167 7.44 11.83 8.68
C LEU A 167 7.77 10.34 8.68
N SER A 168 7.19 9.58 7.75
CA SER A 168 7.49 8.15 7.59
C SER A 168 8.96 7.94 7.23
N TYR A 169 9.48 8.70 6.26
CA TYR A 169 10.89 8.67 5.87
C TYR A 169 11.83 9.07 7.03
N ALA A 170 11.51 10.15 7.75
CA ALA A 170 12.31 10.56 8.91
C ALA A 170 12.33 9.48 10.00
N THR A 171 11.25 8.71 10.14
CA THR A 171 11.17 7.59 11.10
C THR A 171 12.01 6.41 10.65
N THR A 172 12.01 6.04 9.36
CA THR A 172 12.85 4.95 8.83
C THR A 172 14.34 5.29 8.89
N CYS A 173 14.69 6.56 8.71
CA CYS A 173 16.06 7.06 8.94
C CYS A 173 16.41 7.23 10.43
N HIS A 174 15.51 6.88 11.36
CA HIS A 174 15.67 7.02 12.81
C HIS A 174 15.98 8.46 13.27
N VAL A 175 15.58 9.47 12.48
CA VAL A 175 15.72 10.89 12.83
C VAL A 175 14.68 11.29 13.87
N ILE A 176 13.49 10.68 13.81
CA ILE A 176 12.41 10.82 14.78
C ILE A 176 11.85 9.45 15.18
N THR A 177 11.20 9.39 16.32
CA THR A 177 10.50 8.18 16.78
C THR A 177 9.15 8.00 16.09
N ALA A 178 8.65 6.77 16.05
CA ALA A 178 7.32 6.47 15.54
C ALA A 178 6.21 7.24 16.30
N SER A 179 6.37 7.44 17.61
CA SER A 179 5.41 8.22 18.40
C SER A 179 5.39 9.69 17.94
N GLN A 180 6.56 10.30 17.77
CA GLN A 180 6.65 11.69 17.28
C GLN A 180 6.04 11.85 15.90
N ALA A 181 6.27 10.90 14.99
CA ALA A 181 5.68 10.91 13.66
C ALA A 181 4.14 10.80 13.70
N LYS A 182 3.60 9.88 14.52
CA LYS A 182 2.14 9.73 14.68
C LYS A 182 1.51 10.99 15.27
N ASP A 183 2.10 11.54 16.32
CA ASP A 183 1.62 12.74 17.00
C ASP A 183 1.63 13.95 16.07
N GLU A 184 2.68 14.12 15.27
CA GLU A 184 2.79 15.23 14.32
C GLU A 184 1.81 15.06 13.16
N LEU A 185 1.70 13.87 12.59
CA LEU A 185 0.74 13.61 11.51
C LEU A 185 -0.71 13.81 11.98
N PHE A 186 -1.03 13.40 13.21
CA PHE A 186 -2.31 13.70 13.85
C PHE A 186 -2.58 15.21 13.88
N ARG A 187 -1.62 16.02 14.33
CA ARG A 187 -1.76 17.49 14.37
C ARG A 187 -1.92 18.10 12.98
N VAL A 188 -1.18 17.59 11.99
CA VAL A 188 -1.30 18.03 10.59
C VAL A 188 -2.71 17.78 10.09
N ILE A 189 -3.28 16.60 10.33
CA ILE A 189 -4.65 16.24 9.93
C ILE A 189 -5.67 17.15 10.62
N VAL A 190 -5.62 17.27 11.96
CA VAL A 190 -6.56 18.12 12.70
C VAL A 190 -6.48 19.57 12.23
N SER A 191 -5.27 20.10 12.06
CA SER A 191 -5.06 21.47 11.57
C SER A 191 -5.58 21.64 10.15
N MET A 192 -5.35 20.68 9.26
CA MET A 192 -5.87 20.70 7.89
C MET A 192 -7.40 20.83 7.90
N VAL A 193 -8.09 20.11 8.78
CA VAL A 193 -9.56 20.13 8.87
C VAL A 193 -10.07 21.42 9.51
N GLN A 194 -9.40 21.94 10.54
CA GLN A 194 -9.84 23.12 11.29
C GLN A 194 -9.42 24.46 10.66
N ARG A 195 -8.47 24.47 9.72
CA ARG A 195 -8.05 25.70 9.02
C ARG A 195 -9.24 26.37 8.36
N HIS A 196 -9.54 27.58 8.84
CA HIS A 196 -10.40 28.53 8.16
C HIS A 196 -9.67 29.05 6.93
N HIS A 197 -10.32 28.99 5.77
CA HIS A 197 -9.85 29.69 4.59
C HIS A 197 -10.26 31.15 4.76
N ASP A 198 -9.31 32.04 5.05
CA ASP A 198 -9.57 33.47 4.88
C ASP A 198 -9.74 33.71 3.37
N PRO A 199 -10.88 34.24 2.91
CA PRO A 199 -11.05 34.56 1.51
C PRO A 199 -10.05 35.67 1.16
N SER A 200 -9.11 35.34 0.28
CA SER A 200 -8.27 36.32 -0.41
C SER A 200 -9.09 37.05 -1.47
#